data_AF-A0A0E0B2G5-F1
#
_entry.id   AF-A0A0E0B2G5-F1
#
_cell.length_a   1.000
_cell.length_b   1.000
_cell.length_c   1.000
_cell.angle_alpha   90.00
_cell.angle_beta   90.00
_cell.angle_gamma   90.00
#
_symmetry.space_group_name_H-M   'P 1'
#
loop_
_entity.id
_entity.type
_entity.pdbx_description
1 polymer ?
#
loop_
_entity_poly.entity_id
_entity_poly.type
_entity_poly.pdbx_seq_one_letter_code
_entity_poly.pdbx_strand_id
1 'polypeptide(L)'
;MARRGTEAFPDLGAQCDREDCNQLDFLPFDCDGCGKTFCAEHRTYRDHGCARAADQGRTVVVCEACGDAIERRAGDGGGDDAAVLEAHARSAGQCGRDAQKKEGGGWKLPQSVRNMKIF
;
A
#
# COMPACT_ATOMS: atom_id res chain seq x y z
N MET A 1 23.88 -31.96 -5.66
CA MET A 1 23.43 -30.73 -4.98
C MET A 1 21.97 -30.93 -4.60
N ALA A 2 21.59 -30.61 -3.35
CA ALA A 2 20.43 -31.20 -2.67
C ALA A 2 19.06 -30.82 -3.27
N ARG A 3 18.27 -31.87 -3.54
CA ARG A 3 16.82 -31.92 -3.77
C ARG A 3 16.05 -31.26 -2.61
N ARG A 4 15.21 -30.27 -2.91
CA ARG A 4 14.48 -29.43 -1.92
C ARG A 4 12.99 -29.44 -2.23
N GLY A 5 12.30 -30.46 -1.74
CA GLY A 5 10.85 -30.62 -1.83
C GLY A 5 10.39 -31.93 -1.17
N THR A 6 9.07 -32.12 -1.05
CA THR A 6 8.47 -33.34 -0.47
C THR A 6 8.64 -34.53 -1.41
N GLU A 7 8.51 -35.77 -0.92
CA GLU A 7 8.75 -37.00 -1.70
C GLU A 7 7.92 -37.09 -2.99
N ALA A 8 6.77 -36.41 -3.04
CA ALA A 8 5.91 -36.31 -4.22
C ALA A 8 6.28 -35.15 -5.17
N PHE A 9 6.97 -34.11 -4.67
CA PHE A 9 7.29 -32.90 -5.43
C PHE A 9 8.63 -32.30 -4.96
N PRO A 10 9.76 -32.80 -5.49
CA PRO A 10 11.10 -32.48 -5.01
C PRO A 10 11.58 -31.06 -5.32
N ASP A 11 10.80 -30.26 -6.05
CA ASP A 11 11.09 -28.87 -6.44
C ASP A 11 10.01 -27.87 -5.96
N LEU A 12 9.07 -28.30 -5.11
CA LEU A 12 8.02 -27.42 -4.60
C LEU A 12 8.46 -26.71 -3.31
N GLY A 13 8.36 -25.38 -3.35
CA GLY A 13 8.63 -24.49 -2.22
C GLY A 13 10.04 -23.90 -2.22
N ALA A 14 10.25 -22.87 -1.42
CA ALA A 14 11.55 -22.23 -1.23
C ALA A 14 11.90 -22.17 0.26
N GLN A 15 13.20 -22.15 0.53
CA GLN A 15 13.70 -22.02 1.89
C GLN A 15 13.79 -20.55 2.28
N CYS A 16 13.48 -20.25 3.53
CA CYS A 16 13.67 -18.93 4.10
C CYS A 16 15.17 -18.55 4.13
N ASP A 17 15.51 -17.36 3.65
CA ASP A 17 16.89 -16.83 3.63
C ASP A 17 17.36 -16.24 4.98
N ARG A 18 16.52 -16.34 6.03
CA ARG A 18 16.88 -15.95 7.40
C ARG A 18 17.85 -16.97 7.98
N GLU A 19 18.97 -16.51 8.52
CA GLU A 19 20.03 -17.34 9.09
C GLU A 19 19.57 -18.23 10.26
N ASP A 20 18.57 -17.79 11.01
CA ASP A 20 17.93 -18.49 12.12
C ASP A 20 16.72 -19.34 11.69
N CYS A 21 16.26 -19.22 10.44
CA CYS A 21 15.05 -19.89 9.96
C CYS A 21 15.35 -20.75 8.73
N ASN A 22 15.31 -22.07 8.91
CA ASN A 22 15.55 -23.03 7.83
C ASN A 22 14.25 -23.61 7.26
N GLN A 23 13.10 -22.93 7.46
CA GLN A 23 11.78 -23.40 7.01
C GLN A 23 11.68 -23.44 5.49
N LEU A 24 11.01 -24.48 4.98
CA LEU A 24 10.67 -24.65 3.57
C LEU A 24 9.18 -24.30 3.41
N ASP A 25 8.92 -23.14 2.82
CA ASP A 25 7.56 -22.63 2.62
C ASP A 25 7.14 -22.85 1.16
N PHE A 26 5.91 -23.30 0.96
CA PHE A 26 5.35 -23.51 -0.38
C PHE A 26 4.94 -22.19 -1.05
N LEU A 27 4.72 -21.13 -0.25
CA LEU A 27 4.49 -19.77 -0.72
C LEU A 27 5.73 -18.92 -0.41
N PRO A 28 6.74 -18.90 -1.29
CA PRO A 28 7.87 -17.99 -1.15
C PRO A 28 7.41 -16.53 -1.18
N PHE A 29 7.90 -15.72 -0.23
CA PHE A 29 7.72 -14.27 -0.24
C PHE A 29 9.04 -13.59 -0.56
N ASP A 30 9.12 -12.97 -1.73
CA ASP A 30 10.24 -12.12 -2.12
C ASP A 30 10.16 -10.73 -1.46
N CYS A 31 11.29 -10.26 -0.96
CA CYS A 31 11.40 -8.95 -0.34
C CYS A 31 11.86 -7.90 -1.36
N ASP A 32 11.06 -6.87 -1.65
CA ASP A 32 11.42 -5.78 -2.57
C ASP A 32 12.64 -4.96 -2.12
N GLY A 33 12.96 -5.00 -0.83
CA GLY A 33 14.11 -4.30 -0.26
C GLY A 33 15.44 -5.00 -0.54
N CYS A 34 15.55 -6.26 -0.11
CA CYS A 34 16.80 -7.01 -0.14
C CYS A 34 16.87 -8.09 -1.23
N GLY A 35 15.77 -8.39 -1.93
CA GLY A 35 15.69 -9.37 -3.00
C GLY A 35 15.77 -10.83 -2.55
N LYS A 36 15.67 -11.09 -1.25
CA LYS A 36 15.71 -12.43 -0.65
C LYS A 36 14.30 -13.02 -0.48
N THR A 37 14.21 -14.33 -0.36
CA THR A 37 12.96 -15.08 -0.19
C THR A 37 12.77 -15.53 1.25
N PHE A 38 11.58 -15.32 1.80
CA PHE A 38 11.26 -15.63 3.19
C PHE A 38 9.96 -16.44 3.31
N CYS A 39 9.80 -17.14 4.44
CA CYS A 39 8.55 -17.82 4.80
C CYS A 39 7.50 -16.82 5.33
N ALA A 40 6.27 -17.30 5.56
CA ALA A 40 5.16 -16.47 6.03
C ALA A 40 5.45 -15.70 7.34
N GLU A 41 6.26 -16.27 8.23
CA GLU A 41 6.65 -15.66 9.51
C GLU A 41 7.71 -14.56 9.35
N HIS A 42 8.52 -14.62 8.29
CA HIS A 42 9.64 -13.70 8.04
C HIS A 42 9.42 -12.76 6.85
N ARG A 43 8.19 -12.73 6.31
CA ARG A 43 7.84 -11.93 5.13
C ARG A 43 7.96 -10.42 5.33
N THR A 44 7.85 -9.92 6.57
CA THR A 44 7.91 -8.49 6.82
C THR A 44 9.36 -8.01 6.98
N TYR A 45 9.59 -6.75 6.62
CA TYR A 45 10.90 -6.10 6.74
C TYR A 45 11.52 -6.19 8.14
N ARG A 46 10.68 -6.14 9.18
CA ARG A 46 11.14 -6.21 10.58
C ARG A 46 11.49 -7.64 10.97
N ASP A 47 10.66 -8.58 10.54
CA ASP A 47 10.82 -9.98 10.90
C ASP A 47 12.07 -10.59 10.28
N HIS A 48 12.57 -10.10 9.13
CA HIS A 48 13.86 -10.52 8.59
C HIS A 48 15.04 -9.57 8.80
N GLY A 49 14.87 -8.50 9.59
CA GLY A 49 15.93 -7.53 9.84
C GLY A 49 16.43 -6.85 8.56
N CYS A 50 15.51 -6.48 7.67
CA CYS A 50 15.86 -5.93 6.36
C CYS A 50 16.67 -4.63 6.47
N ALA A 51 17.75 -4.53 5.69
CA ALA A 51 18.55 -3.31 5.60
C ALA A 51 17.76 -2.10 5.06
N ARG A 52 16.71 -2.34 4.26
CA ARG A 52 15.84 -1.31 3.65
C ARG A 52 14.47 -1.22 4.30
N ALA A 53 14.36 -1.58 5.58
CA ALA A 53 13.09 -1.54 6.31
C ALA A 53 12.53 -0.11 6.45
N ALA A 54 13.40 0.90 6.56
CA ALA A 54 12.99 2.29 6.77
C ALA A 54 12.54 3.00 5.47
N ASP A 55 13.07 2.59 4.31
CA ASP A 55 12.95 3.34 3.05
C ASP A 55 11.70 2.99 2.23
N GLN A 56 10.77 2.21 2.79
CA GLN A 56 9.67 1.61 2.03
C GLN A 56 8.27 1.96 2.55
N GLY A 57 8.19 2.87 3.53
CA GLY A 57 6.92 3.43 3.93
C GLY A 57 6.23 4.09 2.72
N ARG A 58 5.02 3.62 2.38
CA ARG A 58 4.08 4.36 1.54
C ARG A 58 3.23 5.20 2.47
N THR A 59 3.28 6.51 2.33
CA THR A 59 2.38 7.42 3.04
C THR A 59 1.43 8.05 2.04
N VAL A 60 0.25 8.41 2.52
CA VAL A 60 -0.78 9.08 1.72
C VAL A 60 -0.99 10.45 2.33
N VAL A 61 -0.73 11.50 1.54
CA VAL A 61 -1.07 12.87 1.90
C VAL A 61 -2.38 13.21 1.21
N VAL A 62 -3.37 13.64 1.99
CA VAL A 62 -4.67 14.06 1.45
C VAL A 62 -4.61 15.56 1.22
N CYS A 63 -4.95 16.00 0.00
CA CYS A 63 -5.12 17.41 -0.27
C CYS A 63 -6.48 17.88 0.27
N GLU A 64 -6.49 18.79 1.24
CA GLU A 64 -7.74 19.32 1.80
C GLU A 64 -8.51 20.23 0.81
N ALA A 65 -7.87 20.70 -0.26
CA ALA A 65 -8.48 21.59 -1.25
C ALA A 65 -9.34 20.85 -2.28
N CYS A 66 -8.97 19.63 -2.68
CA CYS A 66 -9.70 18.82 -3.65
C CYS A 66 -10.13 17.44 -3.13
N GLY A 67 -9.55 16.96 -2.03
CA GLY A 67 -9.79 15.62 -1.49
C GLY A 67 -8.96 14.51 -2.14
N ASP A 68 -8.06 14.84 -3.07
CA ASP A 68 -7.21 13.85 -3.72
C ASP A 68 -6.20 13.23 -2.74
N ALA A 69 -5.99 11.92 -2.89
CA ALA A 69 -5.01 11.14 -2.14
C ALA A 69 -3.72 11.02 -2.95
N ILE A 70 -2.65 11.64 -2.46
CA ILE A 70 -1.34 11.65 -3.11
C ILE A 70 -0.46 10.61 -2.40
N GLU A 71 -0.08 9.56 -3.13
CA GLU A 71 0.84 8.56 -2.61
C GLU A 71 2.28 9.05 -2.67
N ARG A 72 3.03 8.85 -1.58
CA ARG A 72 4.47 9.10 -1.48
C ARG A 72 5.20 7.80 -1.17
N ARG A 73 6.29 7.53 -1.89
CA ARG A 73 7.26 6.51 -1.54
C ARG A 73 8.38 7.15 -0.72
N ALA A 74 8.82 6.48 0.33
CA ALA A 74 9.91 6.98 1.17
C ALA A 74 11.24 7.24 0.42
N GLY A 75 11.41 6.72 -0.81
CA GLY A 75 12.55 6.97 -1.69
C GLY A 75 12.53 8.29 -2.47
N ASP A 76 11.42 9.06 -2.43
CA ASP A 76 11.24 10.28 -3.22
C ASP A 76 11.92 11.51 -2.58
N GLY A 77 13.02 11.29 -1.86
CA GLY A 77 13.87 12.34 -1.31
C GLY A 77 13.21 13.16 -0.20
N GLY A 78 12.84 12.53 0.92
CA GLY A 78 12.69 13.23 2.21
C GLY A 78 11.77 14.47 2.26
N GLY A 79 10.91 14.68 1.26
CA GLY A 79 10.06 15.87 1.17
C GLY A 79 9.03 15.92 2.30
N ASP A 80 8.87 17.08 2.90
CA ASP A 80 7.76 17.40 3.80
C ASP A 80 6.43 17.37 3.04
N ASP A 81 5.33 17.15 3.78
CA ASP A 81 3.99 17.05 3.21
C ASP A 81 3.59 18.31 2.41
N ALA A 82 4.15 19.48 2.77
CA ALA A 82 3.91 20.73 2.05
C ALA A 82 4.56 20.74 0.65
N ALA A 83 5.78 20.21 0.50
CA ALA A 83 6.40 20.04 -0.81
C ALA A 83 5.59 19.14 -1.76
N VAL A 84 4.99 18.06 -1.22
CA VAL A 84 4.12 17.14 -1.97
C VAL A 84 2.83 17.85 -2.40
N LEU A 85 2.19 18.58 -1.49
CA LEU A 85 0.98 19.35 -1.79
C LEU A 85 1.23 20.46 -2.81
N GLU A 86 2.37 21.15 -2.73
CA GLU A 86 2.79 22.18 -3.69
C GLU A 86 3.10 21.58 -5.08
N ALA A 87 3.70 20.39 -5.15
CA ALA A 87 3.88 19.68 -6.41
C ALA A 87 2.53 19.26 -7.02
N HIS A 88 1.60 18.76 -6.19
CA HIS A 88 0.24 18.43 -6.62
C HIS A 88 -0.52 19.68 -7.11
N ALA A 89 -0.42 20.81 -6.40
CA ALA A 89 -1.04 22.07 -6.80
C ALA A 89 -0.53 22.59 -8.16
N ARG A 90 0.75 22.36 -8.47
CA ARG A 90 1.37 22.74 -9.75
C ARG A 90 1.19 21.70 -10.87
N SER A 91 0.73 20.50 -10.55
CA SER A 91 0.44 19.48 -11.55
C SER A 91 -0.75 19.91 -12.42
N ALA A 92 -0.63 19.77 -13.74
CA ALA A 92 -1.59 20.28 -14.73
C ALA A 92 -2.96 19.54 -14.75
N GLY A 93 -3.31 18.86 -13.65
CA GLY A 93 -4.34 17.84 -13.55
C GLY A 93 -5.48 18.11 -12.57
N GLN A 94 -5.77 19.38 -12.21
CA GLN A 94 -6.98 19.82 -11.49
C GLN A 94 -7.08 19.58 -9.99
N CYS A 95 -6.13 20.11 -9.21
CA CYS A 95 -6.43 20.48 -7.83
C CYS A 95 -7.55 21.56 -7.83
N GLY A 96 -8.82 21.15 -7.76
CA GLY A 96 -9.96 22.05 -7.58
C GLY A 96 -10.83 22.41 -8.80
N ARG A 97 -10.90 21.63 -9.90
CA ARG A 97 -11.94 21.90 -10.94
C ARG A 97 -13.33 21.34 -10.66
N ASP A 98 -13.49 20.48 -9.63
CA ASP A 98 -14.80 19.96 -9.21
C ASP A 98 -15.24 20.39 -7.79
N ALA A 99 -14.54 21.36 -7.19
CA ALA A 99 -14.97 22.02 -5.95
C ALA A 99 -16.14 22.99 -6.18
N GLN A 100 -17.15 22.60 -6.97
CA GLN A 100 -18.43 23.30 -7.00
C GLN A 100 -19.25 22.89 -5.77
N LYS A 101 -19.06 23.63 -4.67
CA LYS A 101 -20.11 24.05 -3.73
C LYS A 101 -20.93 22.91 -3.07
N LYS A 102 -20.44 22.36 -1.95
CA LYS A 102 -21.33 21.75 -0.94
C LYS A 102 -21.67 22.79 0.13
N GLU A 103 -22.57 23.70 -0.22
CA GLU A 103 -23.33 24.42 0.80
C GLU A 103 -24.25 23.43 1.51
N GLY A 104 -23.95 23.16 2.78
CA GLY A 104 -24.86 22.50 3.71
C GLY A 104 -25.04 21.00 3.47
N GLY A 105 -24.58 20.20 4.44
CA GLY A 105 -24.96 18.80 4.56
C GLY A 105 -26.48 18.66 4.61
N GLY A 106 -27.06 18.18 3.52
CA GLY A 106 -28.45 17.76 3.43
C GLY A 106 -28.53 16.69 2.37
N TRP A 107 -28.69 15.43 2.80
CA TRP A 107 -29.01 14.33 1.88
C TRP A 107 -30.38 14.59 1.29
N LYS A 108 -30.41 15.24 0.12
CA LYS A 108 -31.67 15.45 -0.61
C LYS A 108 -32.04 14.10 -1.22
N LEU A 109 -32.89 13.37 -0.48
CA LEU A 109 -33.52 12.15 -0.96
C LEU A 109 -34.16 12.40 -2.36
N PRO A 110 -33.91 11.54 -3.36
CA PRO A 110 -34.49 11.68 -4.69
C PRO A 110 -36.03 11.73 -4.61
N GLN A 111 -36.70 12.38 -5.56
CA GLN A 111 -38.17 12.56 -5.50
C GLN A 111 -38.95 11.24 -5.46
N SER A 112 -38.33 10.13 -5.91
CA SER A 112 -38.90 8.78 -5.88
C SER A 112 -39.17 8.23 -4.48
N VAL A 113 -38.47 8.72 -3.45
CA VAL A 113 -38.60 8.24 -2.07
C VAL A 113 -39.40 9.21 -1.18
N ARG A 114 -39.92 10.31 -1.72
CA ARG A 114 -40.73 11.30 -0.98
C ARG A 114 -42.22 10.94 -0.83
N ASN A 115 -42.67 9.86 -1.48
CA ASN A 115 -44.09 9.49 -1.54
C ASN A 115 -44.42 8.06 -1.09
N MET A 116 -43.55 7.40 -0.31
CA MET A 116 -43.97 6.19 0.40
C MET A 116 -44.75 6.60 1.65
N LYS A 117 -46.05 6.86 1.50
CA LYS A 117 -47.00 6.85 2.62
C LYS A 117 -47.11 5.39 3.10
N ILE A 118 -46.31 5.06 4.10
CA ILE A 118 -46.48 3.85 4.90
C ILE A 118 -47.83 4.03 5.62
N PHE A 119 -48.85 3.32 5.11
CA PHE A 119 -50.04 2.99 5.87
C PHE A 119 -49.79 1.67 6.59
#